data_AF-A0A7W0YZ67-F1
#
_entry.id   AF-A0A7W0YZ67-F1
#
_cell.length_a   1.000
_cell.length_b   1.000
_cell.length_c   1.000
_cell.angle_alpha   90.00
_cell.angle_beta   90.00
_cell.angle_gamma   90.00
#
_symmetry.space_group_name_H-M   'P 1'
#
loop_
_entity.id
_entity.type
_entity.pdbx_description
1 polymer ?
#
loop_
_entity_poly.entity_id
_entity_poly.type
_entity_poly.pdbx_seq_one_letter_code
_entity_poly.pdbx_strand_id
1 'polypeptide(L)'
;MTDQTLALRDAGRAISFSFDDLMKYHGGGSPGGVAQAYKVLERALPLLSPHEPPERREISLRTPFGGPGFRDAFEMVARAVTGDRFVVDSDLLRPDLGRNREQFVYHVRYRDRTVTLHIREGLVRDDFIELLHTDGRTAEQ
;
A
#
# COMPACT_ATOMS: atom_id res chain seq x y z
N MET A 1 7.30 15.26 13.00
CA MET A 1 6.23 14.37 12.53
C MET A 1 5.99 13.37 13.63
N THR A 2 4.75 13.14 14.05
CA THR A 2 4.45 12.13 15.07
C THR A 2 4.95 10.77 14.60
N ASP A 3 5.54 10.02 15.53
CA ASP A 3 6.14 8.70 15.36
C ASP A 3 5.04 7.63 15.16
N GLN A 4 4.23 7.81 14.11
CA GLN A 4 3.07 6.99 13.83
C GLN A 4 3.54 5.66 13.24
N THR A 5 3.01 4.55 13.76
CA THR A 5 3.35 3.20 13.30
C THR A 5 2.09 2.41 12.94
N LEU A 6 2.24 1.43 12.06
CA LEU A 6 1.20 0.44 11.76
C LEU A 6 1.29 -0.66 12.81
N ALA A 7 0.28 -0.80 13.67
CA ALA A 7 0.21 -1.86 14.67
C ALA A 7 -0.47 -3.11 14.12
N LEU A 8 0.15 -4.28 14.32
CA LEU A 8 -0.37 -5.59 13.94
C LEU A 8 -0.05 -6.64 15.02
N ARG A 9 -0.55 -7.85 14.81
CA ARG A 9 -0.12 -9.05 15.53
C ARG A 9 0.56 -10.03 14.57
N ASP A 10 1.51 -10.77 15.12
CA ASP A 10 2.16 -11.88 14.44
C ASP A 10 2.14 -13.10 15.35
N ALA A 11 1.20 -14.02 15.10
CA ALA A 11 0.97 -15.19 15.95
C ALA A 11 0.72 -14.80 17.42
N GLY A 12 -0.16 -13.82 17.62
CA GLY A 12 -0.52 -13.28 18.94
C GLY A 12 0.47 -12.29 19.53
N ARG A 13 1.67 -12.12 18.96
CA ARG A 13 2.66 -11.16 19.43
C ARG A 13 2.44 -9.78 18.78
N ALA A 14 2.40 -8.73 19.59
CA ALA A 14 2.33 -7.37 19.07
C ALA A 14 3.61 -7.02 18.27
N ILE A 15 3.42 -6.41 17.10
CA ILE A 15 4.48 -5.88 16.24
C ILE A 15 4.01 -4.55 15.65
N SER A 16 4.94 -3.64 15.38
CA SER A 16 4.64 -2.39 14.71
C SER A 16 5.70 -2.04 13.66
N PHE A 17 5.30 -1.25 12.67
CA PHE A 17 6.18 -0.81 11.59
C PHE A 17 6.03 0.69 11.36
N SER A 18 7.14 1.41 11.39
CA SER A 18 7.20 2.81 10.95
C SER A 18 7.37 2.90 9.43
N PHE A 19 7.12 4.07 8.86
CA PHE A 19 7.44 4.33 7.45
C PHE A 19 8.94 4.12 7.16
N ASP A 20 9.81 4.52 8.08
CA ASP A 20 11.27 4.34 7.94
C ASP A 20 11.67 2.87 7.91
N ASP A 21 10.98 2.00 8.65
CA ASP A 21 11.23 0.56 8.59
C ASP A 21 10.91 0.00 7.20
N LEU A 22 9.80 0.43 6.59
CA LEU A 22 9.43 0.03 5.24
C LEU A 22 10.44 0.56 4.21
N MET A 23 10.91 1.80 4.36
CA MET A 23 11.95 2.36 3.49
C MET A 23 13.27 1.60 3.59
N LYS A 24 13.67 1.20 4.81
CA LYS A 24 14.86 0.37 5.04
C LYS A 24 14.73 -1.01 4.40
N TYR A 25 13.55 -1.63 4.48
CA TYR A 25 13.30 -2.92 3.84
C TYR A 25 13.33 -2.84 2.31
N HIS A 26 12.74 -1.78 1.73
CA HIS A 26 12.70 -1.61 0.28
C HIS A 26 14.07 -1.23 -0.34
N GLY A 27 14.92 -0.51 0.41
CA GLY A 27 16.26 -0.12 -0.08
C GLY A 27 16.31 1.25 -0.76
N GLY A 28 15.37 2.14 -0.48
CA GLY A 28 15.47 3.58 -0.77
C GLY A 28 15.07 4.05 -2.18
N GLY A 29 15.08 3.17 -3.20
CA GLY A 29 14.58 3.50 -4.54
C GLY A 29 13.07 3.77 -4.55
N SER A 30 12.57 4.60 -5.47
CA SER A 30 11.13 4.72 -5.79
C SER A 30 10.15 4.77 -4.59
N PRO A 31 10.28 5.74 -3.66
CA PRO A 31 9.55 5.80 -2.40
C PRO A 31 8.01 5.92 -2.54
N GLY A 32 7.53 6.33 -3.71
CA GLY A 32 6.09 6.52 -3.96
C GLY A 32 5.25 5.25 -3.72
N GLY A 33 5.76 4.08 -4.12
CA GLY A 33 5.07 2.81 -3.87
C GLY A 33 4.98 2.47 -2.38
N VAL A 34 6.07 2.70 -1.64
CA VAL A 34 6.13 2.48 -0.20
C VAL A 34 5.16 3.41 0.53
N ALA A 35 5.17 4.70 0.18
CA ALA A 35 4.26 5.69 0.75
C ALA A 35 2.80 5.33 0.49
N GLN A 36 2.49 4.87 -0.73
CA GLN A 36 1.15 4.44 -1.11
C GLN A 36 0.68 3.24 -0.27
N ALA A 37 1.53 2.21 -0.11
CA ALA A 37 1.19 1.05 0.71
C ALA A 37 1.00 1.42 2.18
N TYR A 38 1.89 2.25 2.74
CA TYR A 38 1.79 2.73 4.11
C TYR A 38 0.45 3.44 4.35
N LYS A 39 0.03 4.31 3.43
CA LYS A 39 -1.26 5.02 3.54
C LYS A 39 -2.47 4.11 3.33
N VAL A 40 -2.40 3.13 2.43
CA VAL A 40 -3.44 2.11 2.28
C VAL A 40 -3.62 1.34 3.59
N LEU A 41 -2.54 0.86 4.19
CA LEU A 41 -2.58 0.12 5.45
C LEU A 41 -3.03 0.99 6.64
N GLU A 42 -2.50 2.21 6.76
CA GLU A 42 -2.90 3.20 7.78
C GLU A 42 -4.42 3.42 7.78
N ARG A 43 -5.05 3.43 6.60
CA ARG A 43 -6.50 3.61 6.46
C ARG A 43 -7.29 2.32 6.58
N ALA A 44 -6.78 1.21 6.06
CA ALA A 44 -7.51 -0.04 6.02
C ALA A 44 -7.54 -0.76 7.38
N LEU A 45 -6.41 -0.79 8.11
CA LEU A 45 -6.29 -1.61 9.33
C LEU A 45 -7.37 -1.28 10.39
N PRO A 46 -7.64 0.01 10.73
CA PRO A 46 -8.68 0.34 11.71
C PRO A 46 -10.11 0.01 11.24
N LEU A 47 -10.35 0.00 9.93
CA LEU A 47 -11.66 -0.36 9.36
C LEU A 47 -11.86 -1.88 9.32
N LEU A 48 -10.77 -2.62 9.09
CA LEU A 48 -10.76 -4.08 9.10
C LEU A 48 -10.84 -4.67 10.50
N SER A 49 -10.19 -4.04 11.48
CA SER A 49 -10.16 -4.50 12.86
C SER A 49 -10.24 -3.30 13.81
N PRO A 50 -11.46 -2.85 14.18
CA PRO A 50 -11.66 -1.59 14.90
C PRO A 50 -11.31 -1.63 16.39
N HIS A 51 -11.19 -2.83 16.97
CA HIS A 51 -11.01 -3.00 18.42
C HIS A 51 -9.61 -3.49 18.80
N GLU A 52 -8.87 -4.07 17.86
CA GLU A 52 -7.54 -4.62 18.11
C GLU A 52 -6.68 -4.65 16.83
N PRO A 53 -5.34 -4.63 16.94
CA PRO A 53 -4.47 -4.82 15.79
C PRO A 53 -4.71 -6.18 15.10
N PRO A 54 -4.83 -6.24 13.76
CA PRO A 54 -5.12 -7.48 13.05
C PRO A 54 -3.91 -8.42 12.98
N GLU A 55 -4.17 -9.73 12.85
CA GLU A 55 -3.14 -10.73 12.55
C GLU A 55 -2.61 -10.54 11.13
N ARG A 56 -1.31 -10.23 11.01
CA ARG A 56 -0.72 -9.87 9.72
C ARG A 56 -0.81 -10.99 8.68
N ARG A 57 -0.70 -12.25 9.13
CA ARG A 57 -0.79 -13.44 8.27
C ARG A 57 -2.21 -13.79 7.81
N GLU A 58 -3.20 -12.98 8.18
CA GLU A 58 -4.58 -13.14 7.70
C GLU A 58 -5.02 -11.98 6.78
N ILE A 59 -4.14 -10.99 6.54
CA ILE A 59 -4.42 -9.85 5.66
C ILE A 59 -4.16 -10.24 4.20
N SER A 60 -5.09 -9.98 3.30
CA SER A 60 -4.89 -10.19 1.86
C SER A 60 -5.16 -8.91 1.08
N LEU A 61 -4.58 -8.83 -0.11
CA LEU A 61 -4.72 -7.73 -1.04
C LEU A 61 -5.01 -8.24 -2.44
N ARG A 62 -6.01 -7.64 -3.09
CA ARG A 62 -6.15 -7.61 -4.54
C ARG A 62 -6.09 -6.17 -5.03
N THR A 63 -5.31 -5.90 -6.07
CA THR A 63 -5.14 -4.55 -6.61
C THR A 63 -4.67 -4.60 -8.06
N PRO A 64 -5.03 -3.65 -8.94
CA PRO A 64 -4.37 -3.50 -10.24
C PRO A 64 -2.98 -2.83 -10.11
N PHE A 65 -2.62 -2.32 -8.93
CA PHE A 65 -1.37 -1.61 -8.70
C PHE A 65 -0.19 -2.58 -8.45
N GLY A 66 0.75 -2.62 -9.39
CA GLY A 66 1.90 -3.55 -9.37
C GLY A 66 3.25 -2.99 -8.90
N GLY A 67 3.30 -1.78 -8.32
CA GLY A 67 4.57 -1.10 -8.02
C GLY A 67 5.47 -1.85 -7.02
N PRO A 68 6.81 -1.93 -7.23
CA PRO A 68 7.71 -2.76 -6.42
C PRO A 68 7.77 -2.33 -4.95
N GLY A 69 7.91 -1.03 -4.66
CA GLY A 69 7.90 -0.56 -3.26
C GLY A 69 6.59 -0.79 -2.53
N PHE A 70 5.47 -0.87 -3.25
CA PHE A 70 4.17 -1.19 -2.67
C PHE A 70 4.07 -2.68 -2.33
N ARG A 71 4.56 -3.54 -3.24
CA ARG A 71 4.68 -4.99 -3.01
C ARG A 71 5.57 -5.28 -1.81
N ASP A 72 6.73 -4.63 -1.71
CA ASP A 72 7.68 -4.84 -0.61
C ASP A 72 7.11 -4.40 0.74
N ALA A 73 6.41 -3.27 0.78
CA ALA A 73 5.71 -2.81 1.97
C ALA A 73 4.64 -3.81 2.44
N PHE A 74 3.85 -4.37 1.52
CA PHE A 74 2.87 -5.42 1.86
C PHE A 74 3.53 -6.73 2.30
N GLU A 75 4.68 -7.09 1.73
CA GLU A 75 5.45 -8.24 2.22
C GLU A 75 5.95 -8.01 3.64
N MET A 76 6.59 -6.86 3.90
CA MET A 76 7.11 -6.54 5.22
C MET A 76 6.01 -6.54 6.29
N VAL A 77 4.90 -5.83 6.02
CA VAL A 77 3.84 -5.62 7.00
C VAL A 77 2.96 -6.85 7.15
N ALA A 78 2.53 -7.49 6.05
CA ALA A 78 1.48 -8.53 6.05
C ALA A 78 1.97 -9.93 5.67
N ARG A 79 3.23 -10.11 5.24
CA ARG A 79 3.73 -11.37 4.64
C ARG A 79 2.82 -11.87 3.52
N ALA A 80 2.19 -10.93 2.81
CA ALA A 80 1.13 -11.25 1.86
C ALA A 80 1.71 -11.81 0.56
N VAL A 81 2.95 -11.47 0.20
CA VAL A 81 3.58 -11.97 -1.04
C VAL A 81 4.06 -13.39 -0.82
N THR A 82 4.88 -13.62 0.21
CA THR A 82 5.37 -14.97 0.54
C THR A 82 4.25 -15.90 0.99
N GLY A 83 3.15 -15.35 1.51
CA GLY A 83 1.96 -16.10 1.91
C GLY A 83 0.87 -16.20 0.84
N ASP A 84 1.16 -15.92 -0.43
CA ASP A 84 0.25 -16.06 -1.58
C ASP A 84 -1.13 -15.37 -1.40
N ARG A 85 -1.09 -14.17 -0.80
CA ARG A 85 -2.25 -13.33 -0.46
C ARG A 85 -2.14 -11.92 -1.07
N PHE A 86 -1.17 -11.69 -1.95
CA PHE A 86 -0.99 -10.46 -2.71
C PHE A 86 -1.21 -10.75 -4.19
N VAL A 87 -2.33 -10.28 -4.73
CA VAL A 87 -2.71 -10.53 -6.13
C VAL A 87 -2.75 -9.21 -6.90
N VAL A 88 -1.97 -9.16 -7.97
CA VAL A 88 -2.11 -8.11 -8.98
C VAL A 88 -3.20 -8.52 -9.95
N ASP A 89 -4.25 -7.70 -10.06
CA ASP A 89 -5.50 -8.03 -10.73
C ASP A 89 -5.97 -6.85 -11.58
N SER A 90 -5.79 -6.96 -12.90
CA SER A 90 -6.16 -5.92 -13.87
C SER A 90 -7.67 -5.71 -13.96
N ASP A 91 -8.49 -6.68 -13.56
CA ASP A 91 -9.95 -6.56 -13.63
C ASP A 91 -10.49 -5.58 -12.59
N LEU A 92 -9.66 -5.16 -11.63
CA LEU A 92 -9.97 -4.14 -10.64
C LEU A 92 -9.69 -2.70 -11.11
N LEU A 93 -9.20 -2.52 -12.35
CA LEU A 93 -9.03 -1.20 -12.93
C LEU A 93 -10.37 -0.43 -12.92
N ARG A 94 -10.30 0.86 -12.63
CA ARG A 94 -11.46 1.77 -12.61
C ARG A 94 -11.28 2.90 -13.60
N PRO A 95 -11.52 2.66 -14.91
CA PRO A 95 -11.30 3.66 -15.97
C PRO A 95 -12.10 4.96 -15.76
N ASP A 96 -13.23 4.88 -15.06
CA ASP A 96 -14.06 6.03 -14.70
C ASP A 96 -13.37 7.03 -13.74
N LEU A 97 -12.29 6.62 -13.06
CA LEU A 97 -11.44 7.51 -12.27
C LEU A 97 -10.42 8.28 -13.14
N GLY A 98 -10.30 7.93 -14.42
CA GLY A 98 -9.32 8.49 -15.36
C GLY A 98 -7.97 7.76 -15.33
N ARG A 99 -7.22 7.85 -16.44
CA ARG A 99 -5.96 7.11 -16.69
C ARG A 99 -4.93 7.19 -15.57
N ASN A 100 -4.85 8.34 -14.93
CA ASN A 100 -3.89 8.61 -13.86
C ASN A 100 -4.27 8.00 -12.51
N ARG A 101 -5.52 7.56 -12.36
CA ARG A 101 -6.06 7.05 -11.08
C ARG A 101 -6.69 5.67 -11.16
N GLU A 102 -6.95 5.17 -12.35
CA GLU A 102 -7.66 3.90 -12.59
C GLU A 102 -6.98 2.69 -11.92
N GLN A 103 -5.66 2.74 -11.70
CA GLN A 103 -4.91 1.70 -11.03
C GLN A 103 -4.88 1.81 -9.50
N PHE A 104 -5.24 2.95 -8.91
CA PHE A 104 -5.17 3.16 -7.46
C PHE A 104 -6.42 2.64 -6.76
N VAL A 105 -6.67 1.33 -6.90
CA VAL A 105 -7.79 0.60 -6.31
C VAL A 105 -7.24 -0.53 -5.45
N TYR A 106 -7.69 -0.64 -4.21
CA TYR A 106 -7.15 -1.59 -3.24
C TYR A 106 -8.27 -2.32 -2.52
N HIS A 107 -8.37 -3.62 -2.73
CA HIS A 107 -9.24 -4.50 -1.96
C HIS A 107 -8.41 -5.17 -0.86
N VAL A 108 -8.43 -4.58 0.33
CA VAL A 108 -7.75 -5.14 1.50
C VAL A 108 -8.76 -5.95 2.30
N ARG A 109 -8.43 -7.21 2.59
CA ARG A 109 -9.31 -8.12 3.34
C ARG A 109 -8.61 -8.64 4.58
N TYR A 110 -9.39 -8.80 5.65
CA TYR A 110 -9.00 -9.46 6.89
C TYR A 110 -10.20 -10.28 7.37
N ARG A 111 -10.05 -11.61 7.48
CA ARG A 111 -11.13 -12.55 7.83
C ARG A 111 -12.37 -12.36 6.97
N ASP A 112 -13.48 -11.96 7.54
CA ASP A 112 -14.79 -11.74 6.93
C ASP A 112 -14.99 -10.30 6.44
N ARG A 113 -14.05 -9.39 6.73
CA ARG A 113 -14.14 -7.97 6.39
C ARG A 113 -13.29 -7.61 5.19
N THR A 114 -13.84 -6.79 4.31
CA THR A 114 -13.14 -6.24 3.15
C THR A 114 -13.33 -4.73 3.11
N VAL A 115 -12.25 -4.00 2.90
CA VAL A 115 -12.23 -2.55 2.71
C VAL A 115 -11.74 -2.28 1.29
N THR A 116 -12.51 -1.48 0.56
CA THR A 116 -12.11 -0.97 -0.75
C THR A 116 -11.64 0.47 -0.61
N LEU A 117 -10.39 0.72 -0.97
CA LEU A 117 -9.82 2.06 -1.01
C LEU A 117 -9.56 2.47 -2.45
N HIS A 118 -9.82 3.72 -2.76
CA HIS A 118 -9.40 4.37 -4.00
C HIS A 118 -8.85 5.75 -3.69
N ILE A 119 -8.04 6.28 -4.60
CA ILE A 119 -7.46 7.61 -4.41
C ILE A 119 -8.52 8.70 -4.55
N ARG A 120 -8.48 9.68 -3.64
CA ARG A 120 -9.37 10.86 -3.72
C ARG A 120 -9.04 11.67 -4.96
N GLU A 121 -10.07 12.25 -5.56
CA GLU A 121 -9.92 13.28 -6.58
C GLU A 121 -9.06 14.46 -6.13
N GLY A 122 -8.21 14.94 -7.04
CA GLY A 122 -7.29 16.06 -6.81
C GLY A 122 -5.99 15.74 -6.07
N LEU A 123 -5.81 14.52 -5.53
CA LEU A 123 -4.56 14.14 -4.84
C LEU A 123 -3.43 13.79 -5.80
N VAL A 124 -3.78 13.17 -6.93
CA VAL A 124 -2.88 12.94 -8.06
C VAL A 124 -3.26 13.96 -9.10
N ARG A 125 -2.45 15.02 -9.23
CA ARG A 125 -2.66 16.06 -10.24
C ARG A 125 -1.97 15.61 -11.52
N ASP A 126 -2.62 15.84 -12.65
CA ASP A 126 -2.11 15.40 -13.95
C ASP A 126 -0.70 15.94 -14.24
N ASP A 127 -0.45 17.21 -13.88
CA ASP A 127 0.86 17.86 -13.99
C ASP A 127 2.00 17.11 -13.25
N PHE A 128 1.70 16.44 -12.13
CA PHE A 128 2.69 15.67 -11.36
C PHE A 128 3.07 14.36 -12.06
N ILE A 129 2.14 13.77 -12.81
CA ILE A 129 2.40 12.56 -13.59
C ILE A 129 3.19 12.89 -14.86
N GLU A 130 2.91 14.02 -15.51
CA GLU A 130 3.74 14.50 -16.63
C GLU A 130 5.21 14.69 -16.21
N LEU A 131 5.44 15.22 -15.01
CA LEU A 131 6.78 15.34 -14.38
C LEU A 131 7.47 14.00 -14.05
N LEU A 132 6.73 12.89 -13.97
CA LEU A 132 7.28 11.54 -13.81
C LEU A 132 7.62 10.88 -15.16
N HIS A 133 7.00 11.34 -16.25
CA HIS A 133 7.23 10.85 -17.61
C HIS A 133 8.29 11.64 -18.40
N THR A 134 8.82 12.74 -17.84
CA THR A 134 9.99 13.40 -18.40
C THR A 134 11.24 12.55 -18.16
N ASP A 135 11.68 11.81 -19.18
CA ASP A 135 12.95 11.09 -19.19
C ASP A 135 14.12 12.05 -18.85
N GLY A 136 14.88 11.73 -17.80
CA GLY A 136 16.10 12.44 -17.46
C GLY A 136 16.38 12.74 -15.99
N ARG A 137 15.98 11.88 -15.03
CA ARG A 137 16.44 12.04 -13.63
C ARG A 137 17.87 11.51 -13.46
N THR A 138 18.83 12.42 -13.38
CA THR A 138 20.15 12.15 -12.79
C THR A 138 20.06 12.12 -11.27
N ALA A 139 20.96 11.39 -10.62
CA ALA A 139 20.91 10.94 -9.22
C ALA A 139 20.86 12.02 -8.09
N GLU A 140 20.63 13.29 -8.40
CA GLU A 140 20.52 14.40 -7.43
C GLU A 140 19.16 15.12 -7.50
N GLN A 141 18.08 14.40 -7.76
CA GLN A 141 16.70 14.93 -7.74
C GLN A 141 15.74 13.92 -7.11
#